data_AF-A0AAV2T339-F1
#
_entry.id   AF-A0AAV2T339-F1
#
_cell.length_a   1.000
_cell.length_b   1.000
_cell.length_c   1.000
_cell.angle_alpha   90.00
_cell.angle_beta   90.00
_cell.angle_gamma   90.00
#
_symmetry.space_group_name_H-M   'P 1'
#
loop_
_entity.id
_entity.type
_entity.pdbx_description
1 polymer ?
#
loop_
_entity_poly.entity_id
_entity_poly.type
_entity_poly.pdbx_seq_one_letter_code
_entity_poly.pdbx_strand_id
1 'polypeptide(L)'
;MKHRLLLTEALFAFNYGLILIDHIHFQYNGMLFGILLLSAAFLVEEKYIKAAVCFTFLLNLKHIFLYLAPVYFVYILFNYCFGQRKFIASLVNTSMVGIAVLSTTLLSFGPFLYTNQGQQVISRLFPFGRGLSHAYWAPNYWALYNSAEKLLSASNNFFHFWPEVNSSKASMTGGLVREFTFEILPNIRPHHTMCISLLFMLPNLVRCARKSAAFSKRCSSDSYVEYLIALVAAAWSCFMFGWHVHEKAILMVLLPLNLLAMAVPNYRFLAFYATTLGHYSLIPLIPTKAEMPAVVSMFLAYTAIHWLTLFRLHPASKAAGNQRHMTDGVSFFRRLGQLHLWGLIVLFIFTRIIFPLTTWDRRLPFFPLMATSAYTALGLWFALLYFLSSTVLGSHSKSIRAQAQAQPQEQQQEKKNKKKLKTN
;
A
#
# COMPACT_ATOMS: atom_id res chain seq x y z
N MET A 1 -1.67 23.22 16.18
CA MET A 1 -2.45 21.96 16.04
C MET A 1 -3.41 21.99 14.83
N LYS A 2 -4.32 22.97 14.71
CA LYS A 2 -5.27 23.09 13.58
C LYS A 2 -4.62 23.08 12.19
N HIS A 3 -3.53 23.82 11.98
CA HIS A 3 -2.83 23.84 10.69
C HIS A 3 -2.21 22.50 10.28
N ARG A 4 -1.83 21.66 11.26
CA ARG A 4 -1.28 20.32 10.96
C ARG A 4 -2.38 19.38 10.48
N LEU A 5 -3.54 19.42 11.13
CA LEU A 5 -4.70 18.61 10.75
C LEU A 5 -5.22 18.97 9.35
N LEU A 6 -5.40 20.27 9.08
CA LEU A 6 -5.84 20.77 7.77
C LEU A 6 -4.90 20.34 6.63
N LEU A 7 -3.59 20.35 6.87
CA LEU A 7 -2.64 19.95 5.84
C LEU A 7 -2.61 18.43 5.65
N THR A 8 -2.78 17.66 6.72
CA THR A 8 -2.98 16.21 6.64
C THR A 8 -4.23 15.87 5.83
N GLU A 9 -5.34 16.55 6.06
CA GLU A 9 -6.57 16.39 5.28
C GLU A 9 -6.34 16.75 3.81
N ALA A 10 -5.64 17.85 3.54
CA ALA A 10 -5.27 18.27 2.19
C ALA A 10 -4.41 17.23 1.46
N LEU A 11 -3.51 16.50 2.14
CA LEU A 11 -2.72 15.43 1.51
C LEU A 11 -3.59 14.29 0.97
N PHE A 12 -4.66 13.93 1.67
CA PHE A 12 -5.57 12.88 1.20
C PHE A 12 -6.55 13.41 0.16
N ALA A 13 -7.12 14.59 0.39
CA ALA A 13 -8.09 15.21 -0.52
C ALA A 13 -7.48 15.51 -1.90
N PHE A 14 -6.23 16.00 -1.93
CA PHE A 14 -5.51 16.31 -3.15
C PHE A 14 -4.48 15.24 -3.53
N ASN A 15 -4.72 13.97 -3.18
CA ASN A 15 -3.82 12.89 -3.55
C ASN A 15 -3.72 12.75 -5.06
N TYR A 16 -2.51 12.96 -5.61
CA TYR A 16 -2.25 12.89 -7.05
C TYR A 16 -2.81 11.61 -7.70
N GLY A 17 -2.57 10.45 -7.09
CA GLY A 17 -3.01 9.18 -7.65
C GLY A 17 -4.52 9.00 -7.65
N LEU A 18 -5.23 9.50 -6.62
CA LEU A 18 -6.70 9.50 -6.61
C LEU A 18 -7.25 10.44 -7.69
N ILE A 19 -6.70 11.64 -7.82
CA ILE A 19 -7.12 12.59 -8.86
C ILE A 19 -6.97 11.97 -10.25
N LEU A 20 -5.82 11.36 -10.52
CA LEU A 20 -5.53 10.72 -11.79
C LEU A 20 -6.52 9.58 -12.07
N ILE A 21 -6.70 8.67 -11.10
CA ILE A 21 -7.45 7.45 -11.34
C ILE A 21 -8.96 7.72 -11.36
N ASP A 22 -9.46 8.64 -10.54
CA ASP A 22 -10.89 8.88 -10.45
C ASP A 22 -11.37 9.90 -11.47
N HIS A 23 -10.64 11.01 -11.67
CA HIS A 23 -11.09 12.10 -12.54
C HIS A 23 -10.61 11.98 -14.00
N ILE A 24 -9.53 11.23 -14.26
CA ILE A 24 -9.05 10.98 -15.64
C ILE A 24 -9.44 9.56 -16.09
N HIS A 25 -9.22 8.54 -15.26
CA HIS A 25 -9.60 7.15 -15.59
C HIS A 25 -11.03 6.75 -15.21
N PHE A 26 -11.84 7.70 -14.74
CA PHE A 26 -13.25 7.53 -14.40
C PHE A 26 -13.49 6.32 -13.47
N GLN A 27 -12.93 6.39 -12.28
CA GLN A 27 -13.11 5.41 -11.21
C GLN A 27 -13.63 6.07 -9.94
N TYR A 28 -14.07 5.25 -8.98
CA TYR A 28 -14.67 5.70 -7.72
C TYR A 28 -13.80 5.34 -6.50
N ASN A 29 -12.46 5.34 -6.64
CA ASN A 29 -11.59 4.86 -5.56
C ASN A 29 -11.57 5.81 -4.35
N GLY A 30 -11.69 7.11 -4.53
CA GLY A 30 -11.73 8.11 -3.47
C GLY A 30 -12.89 7.88 -2.51
N MET A 31 -14.09 7.58 -3.02
CA MET A 31 -15.23 7.15 -2.20
C MET A 31 -14.89 5.88 -1.40
N LEU A 32 -14.34 4.86 -2.08
CA LEU A 32 -14.02 3.57 -1.45
C LEU A 32 -12.94 3.71 -0.37
N PHE A 33 -11.90 4.51 -0.60
CA PHE A 33 -10.89 4.81 0.40
C PHE A 33 -11.44 5.68 1.54
N GLY A 34 -12.40 6.57 1.27
CA GLY A 34 -13.13 7.29 2.31
C GLY A 34 -13.89 6.34 3.24
N ILE A 35 -14.58 5.34 2.69
CA ILE A 35 -15.25 4.29 3.47
C ILE A 35 -14.21 3.45 4.25
N LEU A 36 -13.07 3.11 3.65
CA LEU A 36 -11.99 2.40 4.35
C LEU A 36 -11.45 3.20 5.56
N LEU A 37 -11.22 4.50 5.38
CA LEU A 37 -10.75 5.37 6.46
C LEU A 37 -11.82 5.51 7.56
N LEU A 38 -13.09 5.57 7.19
CA LEU A 38 -14.20 5.59 8.13
C LEU A 38 -14.30 4.28 8.92
N SER A 39 -14.19 3.11 8.27
CA SER A 39 -14.18 1.82 8.97
C SER A 39 -12.97 1.67 9.89
N ALA A 40 -11.80 2.16 9.46
CA ALA A 40 -10.61 2.23 10.31
C ALA A 40 -10.81 3.16 11.51
N ALA A 41 -11.45 4.32 11.33
CA ALA A 41 -11.76 5.24 12.42
C ALA A 41 -12.70 4.60 13.46
N PHE A 42 -13.72 3.85 13.02
CA PHE A 42 -14.56 3.10 13.95
C PHE A 42 -13.80 2.03 14.75
N LEU A 43 -12.74 1.42 14.19
CA LEU A 43 -11.87 0.52 14.96
C LEU A 43 -11.06 1.28 16.01
N VAL A 44 -10.54 2.47 15.68
CA VAL A 44 -9.80 3.32 16.63
C VAL A 44 -10.70 3.78 17.77
N GLU A 45 -11.98 4.07 17.48
CA GLU A 45 -13.00 4.41 18.48
C GLU A 45 -13.56 3.19 19.22
N GLU A 46 -13.02 1.99 18.99
CA GLU A 46 -13.46 0.73 19.60
C GLU A 46 -14.94 0.38 19.29
N LYS A 47 -15.51 0.95 18.22
CA LYS A 47 -16.86 0.68 17.70
C LYS A 47 -16.82 -0.48 16.70
N TYR A 48 -16.42 -1.66 17.18
CA TYR A 48 -16.11 -2.83 16.34
C TYR A 48 -17.25 -3.29 15.42
N ILE A 49 -18.50 -3.26 15.88
CA ILE A 49 -19.66 -3.66 15.06
C ILE A 49 -19.85 -2.69 13.88
N LYS A 50 -19.74 -1.37 14.12
CA LYS A 50 -19.84 -0.36 13.06
C LYS A 50 -18.71 -0.50 12.05
N ALA A 51 -17.50 -0.77 12.55
CA ALA A 51 -16.35 -1.05 11.69
C ALA A 51 -16.57 -2.29 10.81
N ALA A 52 -17.10 -3.39 11.38
CA ALA A 52 -17.40 -4.61 10.65
C ALA A 52 -18.44 -4.38 9.55
N VAL A 53 -19.57 -3.73 9.86
CA VAL A 53 -20.61 -3.37 8.86
C VAL A 53 -20.01 -2.50 7.76
N CYS A 54 -19.27 -1.44 8.12
CA CYS A 54 -18.70 -0.50 7.17
C CYS A 54 -17.65 -1.17 6.25
N PHE A 55 -16.79 -2.04 6.79
CA PHE A 55 -15.79 -2.77 6.01
C PHE A 55 -16.42 -3.86 5.14
N THR A 56 -17.45 -4.57 5.61
CA THR A 56 -18.19 -5.53 4.79
C THR A 56 -18.91 -4.83 3.64
N PHE A 57 -19.51 -3.67 3.90
CA PHE A 57 -20.10 -2.82 2.85
C PHE A 57 -19.05 -2.42 1.80
N LEU A 58 -17.87 -1.97 2.23
CA LEU A 58 -16.75 -1.67 1.34
C LEU A 58 -16.31 -2.88 0.48
N LEU A 59 -16.21 -4.06 1.09
CA LEU A 59 -15.83 -5.29 0.39
C LEU A 59 -16.86 -5.65 -0.68
N ASN A 60 -18.15 -5.45 -0.40
CA ASN A 60 -19.23 -5.69 -1.35
C ASN A 60 -19.23 -4.67 -2.50
N LEU A 61 -18.77 -3.43 -2.27
CA LEU A 61 -18.57 -2.45 -3.34
C LEU A 61 -17.39 -2.81 -4.25
N LYS A 62 -16.27 -3.28 -3.69
CA LYS A 62 -15.09 -3.67 -4.47
C LYS A 62 -14.29 -4.78 -3.77
N HIS A 63 -14.23 -5.96 -4.39
CA HIS A 63 -13.57 -7.14 -3.82
C HIS A 63 -12.04 -6.99 -3.63
N ILE A 64 -11.38 -5.97 -4.22
CA ILE A 64 -9.95 -5.73 -4.01
C ILE A 64 -9.60 -5.46 -2.53
N PHE A 65 -10.56 -4.97 -1.73
CA PHE A 65 -10.39 -4.77 -0.28
C PHE A 65 -10.29 -6.09 0.49
N LEU A 66 -10.54 -7.23 -0.14
CA LEU A 66 -10.28 -8.56 0.44
C LEU A 66 -8.82 -8.72 0.89
N TYR A 67 -7.87 -7.99 0.27
CA TYR A 67 -6.47 -7.94 0.71
C TYR A 67 -6.30 -7.47 2.16
N LEU A 68 -7.23 -6.64 2.66
CA LEU A 68 -7.19 -6.09 4.02
C LEU A 68 -8.03 -6.91 5.02
N ALA A 69 -8.89 -7.82 4.53
CA ALA A 69 -9.81 -8.58 5.36
C ALA A 69 -9.13 -9.41 6.47
N PRO A 70 -7.96 -10.07 6.23
CA PRO A 70 -7.26 -10.78 7.29
C PRO A 70 -6.88 -9.88 8.47
N VAL A 71 -6.54 -8.61 8.22
CA VAL A 71 -6.17 -7.64 9.26
C VAL A 71 -7.40 -7.26 10.09
N TYR A 72 -8.52 -6.94 9.43
CA TYR A 72 -9.78 -6.64 10.11
C TYR A 72 -10.25 -7.83 10.97
N PHE A 73 -10.19 -9.04 10.41
CA PHE A 73 -10.54 -10.27 11.11
C PHE A 73 -9.70 -10.45 12.37
N VAL A 74 -8.36 -10.45 12.23
CA VAL A 74 -7.43 -10.64 13.36
C VAL A 74 -7.63 -9.53 14.41
N TYR A 75 -7.75 -8.28 13.98
CA TYR A 75 -7.87 -7.15 14.90
C TYR A 75 -9.17 -7.20 15.71
N ILE A 76 -10.32 -7.44 15.07
CA ILE A 76 -11.62 -7.56 15.75
C ILE A 76 -11.65 -8.80 16.64
N LEU A 77 -11.17 -9.95 16.13
CA LEU A 77 -11.17 -11.21 16.89
C LEU A 77 -10.43 -11.07 18.22
N PHE A 78 -9.20 -10.54 18.19
CA PHE A 78 -8.36 -10.51 19.39
C PHE A 78 -8.57 -9.27 20.28
N ASN A 79 -9.15 -8.18 19.79
CA ASN A 79 -9.44 -7.01 20.65
C ASN A 79 -10.89 -6.98 21.16
N TYR A 80 -11.86 -7.43 20.36
CA TYR A 80 -13.28 -7.38 20.72
C TYR A 80 -13.82 -8.73 21.19
N CYS A 81 -13.64 -9.79 20.40
CA CYS A 81 -14.19 -11.11 20.76
C CYS A 81 -13.43 -11.71 21.95
N PHE A 82 -12.10 -11.80 21.86
CA PHE A 82 -11.27 -12.39 22.91
C PHE A 82 -10.74 -11.38 23.93
N GLY A 83 -11.03 -10.08 23.76
CA GLY A 83 -10.52 -9.02 24.64
C GLY A 83 -11.04 -9.09 26.08
N GLN A 84 -12.29 -9.53 26.29
CA GLN A 84 -12.90 -9.57 27.63
C GLN A 84 -12.55 -10.82 28.46
N ARG A 85 -11.83 -11.81 27.87
CA ARG A 85 -11.36 -13.06 28.50
C ARG A 85 -12.43 -13.99 29.10
N LYS A 86 -13.71 -13.60 29.12
CA LYS A 86 -14.85 -14.44 29.53
C LYS A 86 -15.42 -15.17 28.31
N PHE A 87 -15.64 -16.49 28.44
CA PHE A 87 -16.13 -17.33 27.34
C PHE A 87 -17.49 -16.88 26.80
N ILE A 88 -18.47 -16.64 27.67
CA ILE A 88 -19.82 -16.22 27.26
C ILE A 88 -19.79 -14.86 26.54
N ALA A 89 -19.05 -13.88 27.07
CA ALA A 89 -18.92 -12.58 26.44
C ALA A 89 -18.23 -12.68 25.07
N SER A 90 -17.22 -13.54 24.95
CA SER A 90 -16.56 -13.82 23.67
C SER A 90 -17.51 -14.44 22.64
N LEU A 91 -18.34 -15.40 23.07
CA LEU A 91 -19.34 -16.02 22.20
C LEU A 91 -20.37 -14.99 21.71
N VAL A 92 -20.87 -14.14 22.61
CA VAL A 92 -21.81 -13.06 22.28
C VAL A 92 -21.18 -12.07 21.30
N ASN A 93 -19.99 -11.55 21.60
CA ASN A 93 -19.28 -10.59 20.73
C ASN A 93 -18.99 -11.19 19.35
N THR A 94 -18.56 -12.45 19.29
CA THR A 94 -18.32 -13.17 18.03
C THR A 94 -19.60 -13.32 17.24
N SER A 95 -20.70 -13.70 17.90
CA SER A 95 -22.01 -13.84 17.26
C SER A 95 -22.53 -12.51 16.73
N MET A 96 -22.36 -11.41 17.48
CA MET A 96 -22.75 -10.07 17.05
C MET A 96 -21.99 -9.62 15.79
N VAL A 97 -20.68 -9.83 15.74
CA VAL A 97 -19.88 -9.54 14.54
C VAL A 97 -20.31 -10.43 13.38
N GLY A 98 -20.52 -11.72 13.62
CA GLY A 98 -21.00 -12.66 12.61
C GLY A 98 -22.33 -12.24 12.01
N ILE A 99 -23.32 -11.88 12.83
CA ILE A 99 -24.63 -11.38 12.40
C ILE A 99 -24.47 -10.07 11.60
N ALA A 100 -23.62 -9.15 12.05
CA ALA A 100 -23.38 -7.88 11.34
C ALA A 100 -22.79 -8.09 9.94
N VAL A 101 -21.81 -8.99 9.81
CA VAL A 101 -21.18 -9.32 8.50
C VAL A 101 -22.17 -10.07 7.60
N LEU A 102 -22.85 -11.09 8.15
CA LEU A 102 -23.81 -11.90 7.38
C LEU A 102 -25.00 -11.07 6.91
N SER A 103 -25.57 -10.23 7.77
CA SER A 103 -26.69 -9.35 7.40
C SER A 103 -26.29 -8.35 6.30
N THR A 104 -25.13 -7.71 6.42
CA THR A 104 -24.63 -6.76 5.40
C THR A 104 -24.38 -7.47 4.05
N THR A 105 -23.80 -8.67 4.09
CA THR A 105 -23.55 -9.49 2.90
C THR A 105 -24.85 -9.97 2.26
N LEU A 106 -25.79 -10.46 3.07
CA LEU A 106 -27.09 -10.95 2.59
C LEU A 106 -27.95 -9.80 2.05
N LEU A 107 -27.86 -8.60 2.61
CA LEU A 107 -28.55 -7.43 2.06
C LEU A 107 -28.03 -7.08 0.65
N SER A 108 -26.73 -7.26 0.41
CA SER A 108 -26.10 -6.94 -0.88
C SER A 108 -26.29 -8.05 -1.91
N PHE A 109 -26.10 -9.32 -1.52
CA PHE A 109 -26.11 -10.47 -2.43
C PHE A 109 -27.40 -11.29 -2.41
N GLY A 110 -28.29 -11.07 -1.43
CA GLY A 110 -29.56 -11.77 -1.27
C GLY A 110 -30.46 -11.73 -2.51
N PRO A 111 -30.61 -10.59 -3.22
CA PRO A 111 -31.36 -10.57 -4.47
C PRO A 111 -30.83 -11.54 -5.53
N PHE A 112 -29.51 -11.66 -5.65
CA PHE A 112 -28.88 -12.59 -6.62
C PHE A 112 -29.02 -14.06 -6.20
N LEU A 113 -29.04 -14.33 -4.89
CA LEU A 113 -29.31 -15.67 -4.37
C LEU A 113 -30.78 -16.06 -4.63
N TYR A 114 -31.70 -15.13 -4.41
CA TYR A 114 -33.13 -15.32 -4.70
C TYR A 114 -33.39 -15.59 -6.19
N THR A 115 -32.69 -14.92 -7.09
CA THR A 115 -32.82 -15.12 -8.54
C THR A 115 -31.94 -16.26 -9.09
N ASN A 116 -31.34 -17.11 -8.23
CA ASN A 116 -30.42 -18.20 -8.64
C ASN A 116 -29.22 -17.76 -9.50
N GLN A 117 -28.78 -16.51 -9.36
CA GLN A 117 -27.64 -15.93 -10.11
C GLN A 117 -26.32 -15.94 -9.30
N GLY A 118 -26.30 -16.53 -8.11
CA GLY A 118 -25.13 -16.51 -7.23
C GLY A 118 -23.84 -17.02 -7.89
N GLN A 119 -23.90 -18.13 -8.63
CA GLN A 119 -22.74 -18.67 -9.33
C GLN A 119 -22.21 -17.73 -10.42
N GLN A 120 -23.11 -17.03 -11.12
CA GLN A 120 -22.74 -16.05 -12.16
C GLN A 120 -22.06 -14.81 -11.56
N VAL A 121 -22.47 -14.41 -10.35
CA VAL A 121 -21.82 -13.31 -9.63
C VAL A 121 -20.39 -13.73 -9.24
N ILE A 122 -20.22 -14.93 -8.66
CA ILE A 122 -18.90 -15.43 -8.24
C ILE A 122 -17.93 -15.56 -9.42
N SER A 123 -18.39 -16.13 -10.55
CA SER A 123 -17.55 -16.31 -11.75
C SER A 123 -17.09 -14.99 -12.36
N ARG A 124 -17.89 -13.93 -12.23
CA ARG A 124 -17.54 -12.57 -12.68
C ARG A 124 -16.67 -11.80 -11.70
N LEU A 125 -16.85 -12.02 -10.39
CA LEU A 125 -16.02 -11.39 -9.36
C LEU A 125 -14.60 -11.95 -9.35
N PHE A 126 -14.44 -13.26 -9.58
CA PHE A 126 -13.14 -13.94 -9.59
C PHE A 126 -12.87 -14.58 -10.96
N PRO A 127 -12.51 -13.78 -11.98
CA PRO A 127 -12.20 -14.30 -13.31
C PRO A 127 -10.82 -14.95 -13.32
N PHE A 128 -10.77 -16.27 -13.17
CA PHE A 128 -9.50 -17.02 -13.08
C PHE A 128 -8.73 -17.16 -14.41
N GLY A 129 -9.35 -16.89 -15.56
CA GLY A 129 -8.73 -16.99 -16.89
C GLY A 129 -7.84 -15.81 -17.29
N ARG A 130 -7.18 -15.15 -16.33
CA ARG A 130 -6.31 -13.98 -16.60
C ARG A 130 -4.87 -14.31 -16.24
N GLY A 131 -3.93 -13.91 -17.11
CA GLY A 131 -2.49 -14.10 -16.89
C GLY A 131 -1.94 -13.30 -15.70
N LEU A 132 -0.75 -13.70 -15.22
CA LEU A 132 -0.08 -13.15 -14.04
C LEU A 132 0.10 -11.61 -14.10
N SER A 133 0.50 -11.08 -15.26
CA SER A 133 0.76 -9.66 -15.50
C SER A 133 -0.10 -9.13 -16.64
N HIS A 134 -0.54 -7.87 -16.54
CA HIS A 134 -1.25 -7.17 -17.61
C HIS A 134 -0.29 -6.61 -18.67
N ALA A 135 -0.83 -6.00 -19.73
CA ALA A 135 -0.06 -5.31 -20.77
C ALA A 135 0.87 -4.21 -20.21
N TYR A 136 0.36 -3.42 -19.25
CA TYR A 136 1.19 -2.56 -18.43
C TYR A 136 1.49 -3.28 -17.12
N TRP A 137 2.77 -3.46 -16.81
CA TRP A 137 3.18 -4.16 -15.59
C TRP A 137 3.00 -3.24 -14.40
N ALA A 138 2.20 -3.66 -13.42
CA ALA A 138 2.18 -3.00 -12.12
C ALA A 138 3.60 -3.00 -11.53
N PRO A 139 4.02 -1.96 -10.77
CA PRO A 139 5.37 -1.90 -10.22
C PRO A 139 5.51 -2.81 -9.00
N ASN A 140 5.35 -4.12 -9.21
CA ASN A 140 5.36 -5.17 -8.20
C ASN A 140 6.47 -6.19 -8.49
N TYR A 141 6.53 -7.27 -7.69
CA TYR A 141 7.60 -8.26 -7.83
C TYR A 141 7.57 -8.94 -9.22
N TRP A 142 6.38 -9.10 -9.79
CA TRP A 142 6.22 -9.73 -11.11
C TRP A 142 6.76 -8.88 -12.25
N ALA A 143 6.78 -7.54 -12.13
CA ALA A 143 7.49 -6.70 -13.11
C ALA A 143 9.00 -6.98 -13.12
N LEU A 144 9.60 -7.23 -11.95
CA LEU A 144 11.01 -7.61 -11.86
C LEU A 144 11.23 -9.01 -12.44
N TYR A 145 10.33 -9.95 -12.14
CA TYR A 145 10.38 -11.32 -12.65
C TYR A 145 10.29 -11.36 -14.18
N ASN A 146 9.32 -10.64 -14.76
CA ASN A 146 9.17 -10.54 -16.21
C ASN A 146 10.36 -9.82 -16.87
N SER A 147 10.93 -8.81 -16.20
CA SER A 147 12.13 -8.12 -16.69
C SER A 147 13.33 -9.07 -16.70
N ALA A 148 13.50 -9.88 -15.65
CA ALA A 148 14.54 -10.90 -15.57
C ALA A 148 14.38 -11.95 -16.68
N GLU A 149 13.17 -12.45 -16.92
CA GLU A 149 12.89 -13.36 -18.05
C GLU A 149 13.34 -12.76 -19.39
N LYS A 150 13.01 -11.48 -19.63
CA LYS A 150 13.39 -10.80 -20.87
C LYS A 150 14.89 -10.58 -20.99
N LEU A 151 15.58 -10.26 -19.90
CA LEU A 151 17.03 -10.13 -19.88
C LEU A 151 17.72 -11.48 -20.13
N LEU A 152 17.24 -12.55 -19.50
CA LEU A 152 17.76 -13.90 -19.70
C LEU A 152 17.54 -14.37 -21.13
N SER A 153 16.34 -14.21 -21.68
CA SER A 153 16.02 -14.55 -23.07
C SER A 153 16.88 -13.76 -24.07
N ALA A 154 17.08 -12.46 -23.83
CA ALA A 154 17.97 -11.64 -24.65
C ALA A 154 19.44 -12.08 -24.55
N SER A 155 19.91 -12.42 -23.35
CA SER A 155 21.28 -12.92 -23.13
C SER A 155 21.52 -14.30 -23.75
N ASN A 156 20.47 -15.14 -23.84
CA ASN A 156 20.57 -16.46 -24.43
C ASN A 156 20.89 -16.40 -25.93
N ASN A 157 20.41 -15.38 -26.64
CA ASN A 157 20.77 -15.14 -28.04
C ASN A 157 22.26 -14.81 -28.24
N PHE A 158 22.97 -14.41 -27.17
CA PHE A 158 24.39 -14.05 -27.22
C PHE A 158 25.29 -15.16 -26.66
N PHE A 159 24.89 -15.79 -25.55
CA PHE A 159 25.72 -16.77 -24.84
C PHE A 159 25.32 -18.24 -25.07
N HIS A 160 24.14 -18.51 -25.64
CA HIS A 160 23.62 -19.86 -25.90
C HIS A 160 23.58 -20.80 -24.68
N PHE A 161 23.33 -20.28 -23.48
CA PHE A 161 23.24 -21.09 -22.25
C PHE A 161 22.04 -22.05 -22.22
N TRP A 162 20.97 -21.74 -22.96
CA TRP A 162 19.75 -22.55 -23.09
C TRP A 162 19.45 -22.83 -24.57
N PRO A 163 20.14 -23.79 -25.20
CA PRO A 163 20.00 -24.08 -26.63
C PRO A 163 18.63 -24.68 -27.01
N GLU A 164 17.87 -25.21 -26.05
CA GLU A 164 16.54 -25.80 -26.28
C GLU A 164 15.40 -24.76 -26.35
N VAL A 165 15.66 -23.51 -25.97
CA VAL A 165 14.64 -22.44 -25.98
C VAL A 165 14.64 -21.78 -27.36
N ASN A 166 13.73 -22.24 -28.23
CA ASN A 166 13.50 -21.60 -29.53
C ASN A 166 12.92 -20.20 -29.35
N SER A 167 13.72 -19.17 -29.65
CA SER A 167 13.43 -17.72 -29.49
C SER A 167 12.25 -17.17 -30.32
N SER A 168 11.39 -18.02 -30.91
CA SER A 168 10.37 -17.64 -31.89
C SER A 168 8.99 -17.29 -31.30
N LYS A 169 8.80 -17.33 -29.97
CA LYS A 169 7.54 -16.94 -29.30
C LYS A 169 7.71 -15.75 -28.33
N ALA A 170 8.20 -14.61 -28.81
CA ALA A 170 7.92 -13.33 -28.14
C ALA A 170 6.42 -12.98 -28.30
N SER A 171 5.69 -12.36 -27.37
CA SER A 171 6.13 -11.27 -26.51
C SER A 171 5.09 -10.93 -25.43
N MET A 172 5.49 -10.94 -24.14
CA MET A 172 4.76 -10.29 -23.03
C MET A 172 4.54 -8.77 -23.21
N THR A 173 5.12 -8.16 -24.25
CA THR A 173 4.94 -6.74 -24.58
C THR A 173 3.84 -6.49 -25.61
N GLY A 174 3.21 -7.52 -26.21
CA GLY A 174 2.25 -7.34 -27.31
C GLY A 174 0.90 -6.71 -26.94
N GLY A 175 0.72 -6.19 -25.72
CA GLY A 175 -0.53 -5.55 -25.29
C GLY A 175 -1.72 -6.50 -25.05
N LEU A 176 -1.59 -7.79 -25.37
CA LEU A 176 -2.65 -8.79 -25.26
C LEU A 176 -2.62 -9.49 -23.90
N VAL A 177 -3.77 -9.58 -23.24
CA VAL A 177 -3.96 -10.32 -21.98
C VAL A 177 -4.17 -11.79 -22.32
N ARG A 178 -3.09 -12.56 -22.41
CA ARG A 178 -3.15 -14.04 -22.55
C ARG A 178 -2.44 -14.70 -21.37
N GLU A 179 -2.77 -15.95 -21.10
CA GLU A 179 -2.00 -16.78 -20.17
C GLU A 179 -0.63 -17.05 -20.81
N PHE A 180 0.41 -16.47 -20.22
CA PHE A 180 1.79 -16.62 -20.70
C PHE A 180 2.48 -17.73 -19.93
N THR A 181 3.22 -18.57 -20.65
CA THR A 181 4.17 -19.51 -20.06
C THR A 181 5.56 -18.90 -20.13
N PHE A 182 6.26 -18.86 -19.00
CA PHE A 182 7.68 -18.52 -18.95
C PHE A 182 8.49 -19.63 -19.64
N GLU A 183 9.49 -19.23 -20.40
CA GLU A 183 10.34 -20.12 -21.21
C GLU A 183 11.57 -20.56 -20.42
N ILE A 184 12.18 -19.63 -19.66
CA ILE A 184 13.39 -19.88 -18.87
C ILE A 184 13.03 -19.99 -17.39
N LEU A 185 12.28 -19.02 -16.86
CA LEU A 185 11.91 -19.00 -15.46
C LEU A 185 10.71 -19.94 -15.15
N PRO A 186 10.57 -20.42 -13.89
CA PRO A 186 9.46 -21.28 -13.51
C PRO A 186 8.07 -20.66 -13.68
N ASN A 187 7.11 -21.47 -14.15
CA ASN A 187 5.73 -21.03 -14.29
C ASN A 187 5.05 -20.80 -12.93
N ILE A 188 4.47 -19.62 -12.77
CA ILE A 188 3.80 -19.19 -11.54
C ILE A 188 2.30 -19.41 -11.69
N ARG A 189 1.68 -20.05 -10.70
CA ARG A 189 0.23 -20.31 -10.62
C ARG A 189 -0.41 -19.45 -9.53
N PRO A 190 -1.73 -19.20 -9.57
CA PRO A 190 -2.42 -18.37 -8.57
C PRO A 190 -2.18 -18.81 -7.11
N HIS A 191 -2.12 -20.11 -6.81
CA HIS A 191 -1.87 -20.58 -5.44
C HIS A 191 -0.45 -20.24 -4.95
N HIS A 192 0.58 -20.21 -5.81
CA HIS A 192 1.92 -19.75 -5.43
C HIS A 192 1.86 -18.30 -4.95
N THR A 193 1.19 -17.44 -5.71
CA THR A 193 1.03 -16.01 -5.40
C THR A 193 0.28 -15.79 -4.09
N MET A 194 -0.75 -16.60 -3.82
CA MET A 194 -1.50 -16.59 -2.57
C MET A 194 -0.60 -16.98 -1.39
N CYS A 195 0.14 -18.08 -1.50
CA CYS A 195 1.05 -18.53 -0.44
C CYS A 195 2.12 -17.49 -0.12
N ILE A 196 2.76 -16.89 -1.13
CA ILE A 196 3.80 -15.86 -0.91
C ILE A 196 3.19 -14.60 -0.30
N SER A 197 2.02 -14.16 -0.77
CA SER A 197 1.31 -12.99 -0.21
C SER A 197 0.99 -13.20 1.28
N LEU A 198 0.49 -14.39 1.65
CA LEU A 198 0.20 -14.74 3.04
C LEU A 198 1.47 -14.84 3.88
N LEU A 199 2.55 -15.40 3.34
CA LEU A 199 3.83 -15.53 4.03
C LEU A 199 4.39 -14.16 4.46
N PHE A 200 4.36 -13.17 3.56
CA PHE A 200 4.85 -11.82 3.85
C PHE A 200 3.89 -11.00 4.74
N MET A 201 2.60 -11.32 4.70
CA MET A 201 1.58 -10.72 5.56
C MET A 201 1.64 -11.24 7.02
N LEU A 202 1.95 -12.53 7.19
CA LEU A 202 1.82 -13.27 8.45
C LEU A 202 2.58 -12.64 9.64
N PRO A 203 3.85 -12.20 9.53
CA PRO A 203 4.58 -11.65 10.67
C PRO A 203 3.86 -10.47 11.34
N ASN A 204 3.27 -9.58 10.52
CA ASN A 204 2.57 -8.40 11.02
C ASN A 204 1.16 -8.73 11.53
N LEU A 205 0.47 -9.73 10.96
CA LEU A 205 -0.77 -10.25 11.54
C LEU A 205 -0.53 -10.87 12.91
N VAL A 206 0.51 -11.71 13.05
CA VAL A 206 0.89 -12.31 14.33
C VAL A 206 1.28 -11.24 15.34
N ARG A 207 2.03 -10.22 14.92
CA ARG A 207 2.37 -9.07 15.76
C ARG A 207 1.12 -8.29 16.22
N CYS A 208 0.18 -8.06 15.31
CA CYS A 208 -1.11 -7.42 15.61
C CYS A 208 -1.91 -8.25 16.63
N ALA A 209 -2.02 -9.56 16.42
CA ALA A 209 -2.69 -10.49 17.33
C ALA A 209 -2.02 -10.52 18.71
N ARG A 210 -0.70 -10.77 18.79
CA ARG A 210 0.03 -10.90 20.06
C ARG A 210 -0.01 -9.64 20.92
N LYS A 211 -0.15 -8.47 20.31
CA LYS A 211 -0.21 -7.19 21.03
C LYS A 211 -1.64 -6.63 21.18
N SER A 212 -2.64 -7.48 20.99
CA SER A 212 -4.06 -7.16 21.24
C SER A 212 -4.43 -7.24 22.72
N ALA A 213 -5.65 -6.81 23.05
CA ALA A 213 -6.23 -6.92 24.38
C ALA A 213 -6.33 -8.37 24.90
N ALA A 214 -6.48 -9.37 24.03
CA ALA A 214 -6.53 -10.78 24.43
C ALA A 214 -5.26 -11.21 25.18
N PHE A 215 -4.08 -10.91 24.62
CA PHE A 215 -2.80 -11.41 25.12
C PHE A 215 -2.02 -10.40 25.97
N SER A 216 -2.33 -9.09 25.87
CA SER A 216 -1.57 -8.04 26.58
C SER A 216 -2.50 -7.02 27.24
N LYS A 217 -2.18 -6.62 28.49
CA LYS A 217 -2.83 -5.48 29.16
C LYS A 217 -2.31 -4.19 28.53
N ARG A 218 -2.99 -3.69 27.49
CA ARG A 218 -2.48 -2.59 26.64
C ARG A 218 -3.31 -1.31 26.77
N CYS A 219 -2.66 -0.17 26.48
CA CYS A 219 -3.31 1.12 26.27
C CYS A 219 -3.87 1.20 24.83
N SER A 220 -5.07 1.77 24.66
CA SER A 220 -5.77 1.88 23.36
C SER A 220 -4.88 2.50 22.25
N SER A 221 -4.05 3.50 22.60
CA SER A 221 -3.15 4.17 21.64
C SER A 221 -2.11 3.27 20.98
N ASP A 222 -1.69 2.21 21.64
CA ASP A 222 -0.68 1.32 21.09
C ASP A 222 -1.33 0.27 20.16
N SER A 223 -2.62 -0.01 20.34
CA SER A 223 -3.37 -1.01 19.56
C SER A 223 -3.59 -0.55 18.11
N TYR A 224 -4.00 0.71 17.90
CA TYR A 224 -4.26 1.22 16.55
C TYR A 224 -3.00 1.29 15.67
N VAL A 225 -1.83 1.55 16.24
CA VAL A 225 -0.58 1.58 15.47
C VAL A 225 -0.25 0.20 14.92
N GLU A 226 -0.42 -0.85 15.72
CA GLU A 226 -0.19 -2.22 15.23
C GLU A 226 -1.22 -2.63 14.18
N TYR A 227 -2.46 -2.14 14.30
CA TYR A 227 -3.46 -2.26 13.25
C TYR A 227 -3.00 -1.61 11.94
N LEU A 228 -2.56 -0.34 11.97
CA LEU A 228 -2.09 0.36 10.78
C LEU A 228 -0.85 -0.31 10.17
N ILE A 229 0.09 -0.78 10.99
CA ILE A 229 1.26 -1.55 10.52
C ILE A 229 0.81 -2.83 9.81
N ALA A 230 -0.13 -3.60 10.39
CA ALA A 230 -0.65 -4.81 9.77
C ALA A 230 -1.45 -4.52 8.49
N LEU A 231 -2.21 -3.41 8.47
CA LEU A 231 -2.98 -2.95 7.31
C LEU A 231 -2.06 -2.63 6.13
N VAL A 232 -0.99 -1.86 6.38
CA VAL A 232 0.04 -1.55 5.38
C VAL A 232 0.76 -2.82 4.92
N ALA A 233 1.16 -3.71 5.84
CA ALA A 233 1.83 -4.96 5.51
C ALA A 233 0.99 -5.85 4.59
N ALA A 234 -0.29 -5.99 4.89
CA ALA A 234 -1.23 -6.78 4.12
C ALA A 234 -1.44 -6.20 2.72
N ALA A 235 -1.72 -4.89 2.64
CA ALA A 235 -1.87 -4.20 1.37
C ALA A 235 -0.62 -4.34 0.49
N TRP A 236 0.57 -4.11 1.08
CA TRP A 236 1.84 -4.13 0.36
C TRP A 236 2.20 -5.55 -0.10
N SER A 237 1.96 -6.56 0.73
CA SER A 237 2.24 -7.95 0.39
C SER A 237 1.34 -8.44 -0.75
N CYS A 238 0.03 -8.17 -0.67
CA CYS A 238 -0.91 -8.50 -1.76
C CYS A 238 -0.64 -7.70 -3.04
N PHE A 239 -0.18 -6.45 -2.94
CA PHE A 239 0.24 -5.67 -4.11
C PHE A 239 1.50 -6.24 -4.77
N MET A 240 2.52 -6.59 -3.98
CA MET A 240 3.79 -7.08 -4.50
C MET A 240 3.70 -8.46 -5.13
N PHE A 241 2.88 -9.34 -4.53
CA PHE A 241 2.86 -10.75 -4.85
C PHE A 241 1.51 -11.26 -5.32
N GLY A 242 0.48 -10.43 -5.42
CA GLY A 242 -0.85 -10.88 -5.85
C GLY A 242 -0.87 -11.35 -7.30
N TRP A 243 -1.78 -12.27 -7.63
CA TRP A 243 -2.11 -12.63 -9.01
C TRP A 243 -2.85 -11.49 -9.69
N HIS A 244 -2.43 -11.11 -10.90
CA HIS A 244 -3.16 -10.18 -11.74
C HIS A 244 -3.40 -8.80 -11.08
N VAL A 245 -2.36 -8.25 -10.46
CA VAL A 245 -2.41 -6.93 -9.82
C VAL A 245 -2.21 -5.83 -10.86
N HIS A 246 -3.08 -4.83 -10.82
CA HIS A 246 -2.98 -3.62 -11.65
C HIS A 246 -2.14 -2.55 -10.97
N GLU A 247 -1.49 -1.71 -11.77
CA GLU A 247 -0.71 -0.54 -11.35
C GLU A 247 -1.49 0.36 -10.39
N LYS A 248 -2.79 0.55 -10.63
CA LYS A 248 -3.69 1.41 -9.83
C LYS A 248 -3.86 0.90 -8.40
N ALA A 249 -3.66 -0.39 -8.16
CA ALA A 249 -3.78 -0.99 -6.85
C ALA A 249 -2.71 -0.50 -5.86
N ILE A 250 -1.64 0.16 -6.33
CA ILE A 250 -0.61 0.73 -5.46
C ILE A 250 -1.19 1.69 -4.41
N LEU A 251 -2.31 2.38 -4.71
CA LEU A 251 -2.99 3.26 -3.76
C LEU A 251 -3.44 2.55 -2.47
N MET A 252 -3.73 1.25 -2.54
CA MET A 252 -4.05 0.42 -1.38
C MET A 252 -2.90 0.39 -0.36
N VAL A 253 -1.66 0.54 -0.84
CA VAL A 253 -0.46 0.61 -0.02
C VAL A 253 -0.19 2.03 0.43
N LEU A 254 -0.20 2.99 -0.51
CA LEU A 254 0.26 4.36 -0.27
C LEU A 254 -0.60 5.11 0.75
N LEU A 255 -1.93 4.99 0.65
CA LEU A 255 -2.83 5.76 1.51
C LEU A 255 -2.72 5.33 2.99
N PRO A 256 -2.81 4.03 3.34
CA PRO A 256 -2.55 3.59 4.72
C PRO A 256 -1.12 3.86 5.19
N LEU A 257 -0.12 3.78 4.29
CA LEU A 257 1.28 4.05 4.65
C LEU A 257 1.50 5.52 5.02
N ASN A 258 0.87 6.45 4.31
CA ASN A 258 0.91 7.88 4.65
C ASN A 258 0.21 8.14 5.98
N LEU A 259 -0.92 7.47 6.25
CA LEU A 259 -1.59 7.52 7.56
C LEU A 259 -0.66 7.01 8.69
N LEU A 260 0.01 5.88 8.48
CA LEU A 260 0.98 5.32 9.42
C LEU A 260 2.17 6.26 9.66
N ALA A 261 2.69 6.91 8.62
CA ALA A 261 3.82 7.84 8.76
C ALA A 261 3.47 9.10 9.57
N MET A 262 2.21 9.53 9.53
CA MET A 262 1.75 10.65 10.36
C MET A 262 1.53 10.23 11.82
N ALA A 263 1.07 9.00 12.05
CA ALA A 263 0.97 8.43 13.40
C ALA A 263 2.35 8.13 14.01
N VAL A 264 3.29 7.63 13.20
CA VAL A 264 4.62 7.19 13.63
C VAL A 264 5.68 7.80 12.69
N PRO A 265 6.31 8.93 13.08
CA PRO A 265 7.25 9.65 12.23
C PRO A 265 8.47 8.86 11.76
N ASN A 266 8.77 7.70 12.37
CA ASN A 266 9.85 6.81 11.93
C ASN A 266 9.63 6.29 10.49
N TYR A 267 8.37 6.16 10.05
CA TYR A 267 8.05 5.69 8.70
C TYR A 267 8.00 6.80 7.64
N ARG A 268 8.29 8.07 7.99
CA ARG A 268 8.14 9.21 7.08
C ARG A 268 8.94 9.11 5.78
N PHE A 269 10.20 8.70 5.86
CA PHE A 269 11.03 8.58 4.65
C PHE A 269 10.55 7.42 3.78
N LEU A 270 10.17 6.30 4.40
CA LEU A 270 9.59 5.17 3.69
C LEU A 270 8.29 5.56 2.97
N ALA A 271 7.40 6.28 3.64
CA ALA A 271 6.14 6.75 3.08
C ALA A 271 6.35 7.75 1.94
N PHE A 272 7.27 8.70 2.11
CA PHE A 272 7.68 9.62 1.05
C PHE A 272 8.23 8.88 -0.16
N TYR A 273 9.18 7.97 0.07
CA TYR A 273 9.84 7.18 -0.97
C TYR A 273 8.86 6.31 -1.75
N ALA A 274 8.07 5.48 -1.06
CA ALA A 274 7.09 4.60 -1.69
C ALA A 274 5.98 5.37 -2.40
N THR A 275 5.49 6.48 -1.82
CA THR A 275 4.47 7.32 -2.47
C THR A 275 5.01 7.97 -3.74
N THR A 276 6.24 8.46 -3.73
CA THR A 276 6.86 9.07 -4.92
C THR A 276 7.01 8.03 -6.04
N LEU A 277 7.49 6.82 -5.72
CA LEU A 277 7.62 5.72 -6.70
C LEU A 277 6.26 5.26 -7.24
N GLY A 278 5.30 5.05 -6.34
CA GLY A 278 3.97 4.61 -6.72
C GLY A 278 3.25 5.65 -7.58
N HIS A 279 3.31 6.93 -7.23
CA HIS A 279 2.74 8.00 -8.06
C HIS A 279 3.46 8.16 -9.39
N TYR A 280 4.80 8.06 -9.43
CA TYR A 280 5.56 8.07 -10.68
C TYR A 280 5.13 6.93 -11.62
N SER A 281 4.92 5.73 -11.07
CA SER A 281 4.44 4.57 -11.84
C SER A 281 3.04 4.74 -12.45
N LEU A 282 2.26 5.73 -12.00
CA LEU A 282 0.94 6.02 -12.57
C LEU A 282 1.01 6.99 -13.75
N ILE A 283 2.12 7.73 -13.94
CA ILE A 283 2.27 8.68 -15.06
C ILE A 283 2.02 8.05 -16.43
N PRO A 284 2.47 6.81 -16.73
CA PRO A 284 2.21 6.20 -18.03
C PRO A 284 0.77 5.82 -18.33
N LEU A 285 -0.14 5.94 -17.37
CA LEU A 285 -1.55 5.65 -17.58
C LEU A 285 -2.26 6.67 -18.48
N ILE A 286 -1.73 7.90 -18.57
CA ILE A 286 -2.37 8.95 -19.36
C ILE A 286 -2.16 8.69 -20.86
N PRO A 287 -3.25 8.61 -21.63
CA PRO A 287 -3.18 8.21 -23.04
C PRO A 287 -2.64 9.33 -23.95
N THR A 288 -2.77 10.61 -23.57
CA THR A 288 -2.44 11.74 -24.45
C THR A 288 -1.17 12.46 -24.03
N LYS A 289 -0.37 12.88 -25.03
CA LYS A 289 0.83 13.70 -24.80
C LYS A 289 0.49 15.12 -24.33
N ALA A 290 -0.71 15.62 -24.65
CA ALA A 290 -1.15 16.98 -24.33
C ALA A 290 -1.33 17.23 -22.83
N GLU A 291 -1.80 16.22 -22.09
CA GLU A 291 -2.06 16.33 -20.65
C GLU A 291 -0.80 16.15 -19.78
N MET A 292 0.31 15.71 -20.40
CA MET A 292 1.55 15.38 -19.69
C MET A 292 2.13 16.53 -18.86
N PRO A 293 2.20 17.80 -19.35
CA PRO A 293 2.72 18.90 -18.54
C PRO A 293 1.90 19.10 -17.26
N ALA A 294 0.56 19.10 -17.36
CA ALA A 294 -0.32 19.26 -16.21
C ALA A 294 -0.14 18.12 -15.20
N VAL A 295 -0.04 16.88 -15.68
CA VAL A 295 0.16 15.70 -14.83
C VAL A 295 1.50 15.75 -14.11
N VAL A 296 2.58 16.07 -14.83
CA VAL A 296 3.91 16.17 -14.23
C VAL A 296 3.95 17.30 -13.21
N SER A 297 3.34 18.45 -13.51
CA SER A 297 3.20 19.55 -12.56
C SER A 297 2.43 19.14 -11.31
N MET A 298 1.32 18.41 -11.44
CA MET A 298 0.55 17.89 -10.30
C MET A 298 1.36 16.89 -9.48
N PHE A 299 2.08 15.97 -10.13
CA PHE A 299 2.97 15.00 -9.47
C PHE A 299 4.07 15.71 -8.67
N LEU A 300 4.74 16.70 -9.27
CA LEU A 300 5.79 17.47 -8.61
C LEU A 300 5.24 18.30 -7.45
N ALA A 301 4.10 18.97 -7.64
CA ALA A 301 3.43 19.75 -6.60
C ALA A 301 3.02 18.86 -5.41
N TYR A 302 2.39 17.71 -5.67
CA TYR A 302 2.03 16.76 -4.62
C TYR A 302 3.28 16.24 -3.90
N THR A 303 4.33 15.86 -4.63
CA THR A 303 5.59 15.36 -4.04
C THR A 303 6.23 16.41 -3.13
N ALA A 304 6.23 17.69 -3.54
CA ALA A 304 6.75 18.80 -2.74
C ALA A 304 5.92 19.02 -1.47
N ILE A 305 4.59 19.07 -1.58
CA ILE A 305 3.68 19.22 -0.43
C ILE A 305 3.82 18.03 0.53
N HIS A 306 3.93 16.82 -0.01
CA HIS A 306 4.12 15.61 0.78
C HIS A 306 5.43 15.64 1.57
N TRP A 307 6.53 16.06 0.92
CA TRP A 307 7.81 16.26 1.58
C TRP A 307 7.72 17.32 2.70
N LEU A 308 7.12 18.48 2.42
CA LEU A 308 6.95 19.55 3.40
C LEU A 308 6.17 19.06 4.62
N THR A 309 5.07 18.33 4.40
CA THR A 309 4.22 17.84 5.47
C THR A 309 4.96 16.84 6.37
N LEU A 310 5.61 15.84 5.77
CA LEU A 310 6.29 14.78 6.52
C LEU A 310 7.60 15.21 7.20
N PHE A 311 8.35 16.14 6.60
CA PHE A 311 9.69 16.50 7.11
C PHE A 311 9.74 17.82 7.88
N ARG A 312 8.89 18.79 7.56
CA ARG A 312 8.88 20.10 8.23
C ARG A 312 7.81 20.21 9.30
N LEU A 313 6.61 19.70 9.03
CA LEU A 313 5.44 19.96 9.88
C LEU A 313 5.17 18.87 10.91
N HIS A 314 5.61 17.64 10.62
CA HIS A 314 5.69 16.53 11.57
C HIS A 314 7.15 16.15 11.85
N PRO A 315 7.98 17.05 12.44
CA PRO A 315 9.36 16.71 12.75
C PRO A 315 9.40 15.59 13.79
N ALA A 316 10.29 14.61 13.58
CA ALA A 316 10.62 13.62 14.60
C ALA A 316 11.08 14.35 15.87
N SER A 317 10.52 13.98 17.02
CA SER A 317 10.92 14.60 18.30
C SER A 317 12.41 14.40 18.53
N LYS A 318 13.13 15.48 18.83
CA LYS A 318 14.58 15.46 19.12
C LYS A 318 14.92 14.57 20.33
N ALA A 319 13.93 14.20 21.16
CA ALA A 319 14.09 13.29 22.30
C ALA A 319 14.40 11.82 21.90
N ALA A 320 14.26 11.46 20.61
CA ALA A 320 14.66 10.14 20.09
C ALA A 320 16.16 10.01 19.78
N GLY A 321 16.98 11.01 20.14
CA GLY A 321 18.41 11.08 19.81
C GLY A 321 19.33 10.08 20.52
N ASN A 322 18.83 9.20 21.40
CA ASN A 322 19.67 8.29 22.19
C ASN A 322 19.62 6.81 21.76
N GLN A 323 19.00 6.47 20.62
CA GLN A 323 19.06 5.11 20.06
C GLN A 323 20.22 4.99 19.04
N ARG A 324 21.47 5.01 19.54
CA ARG A 324 22.70 4.91 18.73
C ARG A 324 22.96 3.56 18.04
N HIS A 325 22.21 2.50 18.34
CA HIS A 325 22.45 1.17 17.75
C HIS A 325 21.56 0.80 16.56
N MET A 326 20.55 1.62 16.22
CA MET A 326 19.66 1.38 15.08
C MET A 326 19.81 2.43 13.97
N THR A 327 20.97 3.11 13.91
CA THR A 327 21.23 4.26 13.03
C THR A 327 21.77 3.88 11.66
N ASP A 328 22.55 2.80 11.57
CA ASP A 328 23.32 2.53 10.35
C ASP A 328 22.44 2.02 9.22
N GLY A 329 21.57 1.04 9.48
CA GLY A 329 20.62 0.52 8.49
C GLY A 329 19.61 1.57 8.01
N VAL A 330 19.12 2.44 8.91
CA VAL A 330 18.20 3.54 8.55
C VAL A 330 18.92 4.59 7.71
N SER A 331 20.18 4.93 8.06
CA SER A 331 20.98 5.88 7.28
C SER A 331 21.36 5.34 5.90
N PHE A 332 21.61 4.03 5.79
CA PHE A 332 21.92 3.36 4.54
C PHE A 332 20.71 3.33 3.61
N PHE A 333 19.56 2.85 4.09
CA PHE A 333 18.32 2.85 3.31
C PHE A 333 17.96 4.26 2.84
N ARG A 334 18.13 5.28 3.70
CA ARG A 334 17.88 6.66 3.33
C ARG A 334 18.79 7.15 2.20
N ARG A 335 20.10 6.89 2.27
CA ARG A 335 21.07 7.30 1.23
C ARG A 335 20.79 6.61 -0.09
N LEU A 336 20.59 5.28 -0.06
CA LEU A 336 20.29 4.50 -1.26
C LEU A 336 18.95 4.92 -1.87
N GLY A 337 17.91 5.12 -1.04
CA GLY A 337 16.61 5.60 -1.49
C GLY A 337 16.68 7.00 -2.10
N GLN A 338 17.52 7.90 -1.56
CA GLN A 338 17.75 9.22 -2.17
C GLN A 338 18.40 9.11 -3.55
N LEU A 339 19.42 8.26 -3.70
CA LEU A 339 20.06 8.01 -4.99
C LEU A 339 19.07 7.43 -6.00
N HIS A 340 18.23 6.48 -5.57
CA HIS A 340 17.18 5.89 -6.39
C HIS A 340 16.11 6.93 -6.81
N LEU A 341 15.71 7.84 -5.93
CA LEU A 341 14.80 8.92 -6.31
C LEU A 341 15.40 9.86 -7.37
N TRP A 342 16.69 10.17 -7.30
CA TRP A 342 17.36 10.97 -8.33
C TRP A 342 17.35 10.26 -9.70
N GLY A 343 17.46 8.93 -9.72
CA GLY A 343 17.38 8.16 -10.95
C GLY A 343 16.00 8.21 -11.63
N LEU A 344 14.92 8.60 -10.95
CA LEU A 344 13.62 8.86 -11.60
C LEU A 344 13.68 9.99 -12.61
N ILE A 345 14.53 11.01 -12.37
CA ILE A 345 14.72 12.13 -13.30
C ILE A 345 15.42 11.63 -14.55
N VAL A 346 16.49 10.84 -14.38
CA VAL A 346 17.22 10.22 -15.49
C VAL A 346 16.29 9.32 -16.30
N LEU A 347 15.51 8.48 -15.61
CA LEU A 347 14.53 7.61 -16.24
C LEU A 347 13.45 8.40 -16.99
N PHE A 348 12.97 9.51 -16.43
CA PHE A 348 11.96 10.35 -17.08
C PHE A 348 12.50 10.98 -18.36
N ILE A 349 13.68 11.60 -18.29
CA ILE A 349 14.35 12.20 -19.46
C ILE A 349 14.57 11.13 -20.52
N PHE A 350 15.09 9.97 -20.12
CA PHE A 350 15.36 8.89 -21.06
C PHE A 350 14.08 8.36 -21.71
N THR A 351 13.06 8.00 -20.93
CA THR A 351 11.82 7.38 -21.44
C THR A 351 10.91 8.34 -22.18
N ARG A 352 10.89 9.63 -21.83
CA ARG A 352 9.94 10.61 -22.38
C ARG A 352 10.54 11.58 -23.38
N ILE A 353 11.84 11.86 -23.29
CA ILE A 353 12.52 12.82 -24.17
C ILE A 353 13.42 12.07 -25.14
N ILE A 354 14.38 11.29 -24.64
CA ILE A 354 15.41 10.66 -25.49
C ILE A 354 14.81 9.52 -26.32
N PHE A 355 14.11 8.58 -25.69
CA PHE A 355 13.64 7.35 -26.35
C PHE A 355 12.70 7.62 -27.54
N PRO A 356 11.69 8.52 -27.45
CA PRO A 356 10.83 8.84 -28.60
C PRO A 356 11.55 9.53 -29.76
N LEU A 357 12.74 10.11 -29.53
CA LEU A 357 13.57 10.71 -30.59
C LEU A 357 14.43 9.68 -31.32
N THR A 358 14.53 8.45 -30.79
CA THR A 358 15.31 7.36 -31.39
C THR A 358 14.46 6.45 -32.29
N THR A 359 15.10 5.75 -33.22
CA THR A 359 14.43 4.74 -34.06
C THR A 359 13.93 3.53 -33.28
N TRP A 360 14.32 3.38 -32.02
CA TRP A 360 13.91 2.31 -31.13
C TRP A 360 12.44 2.37 -30.73
N ASP A 361 11.81 3.56 -30.77
CA ASP A 361 10.38 3.72 -30.49
C ASP A 361 9.51 2.82 -31.38
N ARG A 362 9.89 2.65 -32.65
CA ARG A 362 9.19 1.76 -33.59
C ARG A 362 9.47 0.27 -33.35
N ARG A 363 10.66 -0.07 -32.84
CA ARG A 363 11.07 -1.47 -32.63
C ARG A 363 10.62 -2.02 -31.28
N LEU A 364 10.62 -1.17 -30.25
CA LEU A 364 10.38 -1.52 -28.85
C LEU A 364 9.39 -0.55 -28.18
N PRO A 365 8.15 -0.44 -28.70
CA PRO A 365 7.19 0.60 -28.25
C PRO A 365 6.83 0.48 -26.75
N PHE A 366 6.96 -0.69 -26.15
CA PHE A 366 6.60 -0.95 -24.75
C PHE A 366 7.80 -0.87 -23.79
N PHE A 367 9.00 -0.61 -24.29
CA PHE A 367 10.19 -0.55 -23.45
C PHE A 367 10.15 0.58 -22.40
N PRO A 368 9.68 1.81 -22.71
CA PRO A 368 9.52 2.86 -21.70
C PRO A 368 8.59 2.47 -20.54
N LEU A 369 7.50 1.76 -20.85
CA LEU A 369 6.56 1.23 -19.86
C LEU A 369 7.24 0.19 -18.98
N MET A 370 7.91 -0.79 -19.60
CA MET A 370 8.67 -1.83 -18.90
C MET A 370 9.73 -1.24 -17.97
N ALA A 371 10.54 -0.29 -18.47
CA ALA A 371 11.60 0.35 -17.69
C ALA A 371 11.04 1.11 -16.48
N THR A 372 9.92 1.82 -16.67
CA THR A 372 9.21 2.51 -15.58
C THR A 372 8.74 1.53 -14.51
N SER A 373 8.08 0.44 -14.92
CA SER A 373 7.57 -0.58 -14.01
C SER A 373 8.69 -1.29 -13.26
N ALA A 374 9.75 -1.72 -13.95
CA ALA A 374 10.88 -2.42 -13.34
C ALA A 374 11.64 -1.53 -12.35
N TYR A 375 11.91 -0.27 -12.72
CA TYR A 375 12.64 0.66 -11.86
C TYR A 375 11.89 0.98 -10.56
N THR A 376 10.59 1.25 -10.68
CA THR A 376 9.75 1.56 -9.51
C THR A 376 9.45 0.31 -8.68
N ALA A 377 9.26 -0.85 -9.31
CA ALA A 377 9.13 -2.14 -8.62
C ALA A 377 10.34 -2.49 -7.76
N LEU A 378 11.56 -2.23 -8.27
CA LEU A 378 12.79 -2.47 -7.52
C LEU A 378 12.81 -1.64 -6.23
N GLY A 379 12.47 -0.35 -6.33
CA GLY A 379 12.39 0.53 -5.18
C GLY A 379 11.31 0.10 -4.18
N LEU A 380 10.11 -0.27 -4.65
CA LEU A 380 9.02 -0.74 -3.80
C LEU A 380 9.32 -2.08 -3.13
N TRP A 381 10.08 -2.96 -3.79
CA TRP A 381 10.56 -4.21 -3.22
C TRP A 381 11.52 -3.98 -2.05
N PHE A 382 12.55 -3.16 -2.26
CA PHE A 382 13.48 -2.80 -1.19
C PHE A 382 12.78 -2.08 -0.03
N ALA A 383 11.81 -1.22 -0.35
CA ALA A 383 11.00 -0.53 0.65
C ALA A 383 10.15 -1.51 1.49
N LEU A 384 9.56 -2.54 0.89
CA LEU A 384 8.85 -3.59 1.63
C LEU A 384 9.78 -4.36 2.56
N LEU A 385 10.96 -4.77 2.09
CA LEU A 385 11.94 -5.47 2.92
C LEU A 385 12.40 -4.63 4.11
N TYR A 386 12.66 -3.34 3.88
CA TYR A 386 12.96 -2.38 4.95
C TYR A 386 11.78 -2.22 5.92
N PHE A 387 10.55 -2.12 5.41
CA PHE A 387 9.35 -2.04 6.24
C PHE A 387 9.23 -3.26 7.15
N LEU A 388 9.29 -4.47 6.59
CA LEU A 388 9.16 -5.71 7.35
C LEU A 388 10.27 -5.86 8.39
N SER A 389 11.54 -5.65 8.01
CA SER A 389 12.66 -5.69 8.96
C SER A 389 12.50 -4.67 10.10
N SER A 390 12.06 -3.44 9.80
CA SER A 390 11.81 -2.41 10.81
C SER A 390 10.65 -2.75 11.76
N THR A 391 9.66 -3.53 11.31
CA THR A 391 8.54 -3.99 12.14
C THR A 391 8.92 -5.18 13.02
N VAL A 392 9.81 -6.06 12.56
CA VAL A 392 10.30 -7.21 13.34
C VAL A 392 11.30 -6.76 14.39
N LEU A 393 12.25 -5.89 14.03
CA LEU A 393 13.33 -5.41 14.90
C LEU A 393 12.89 -4.24 15.81
N GLY A 394 11.86 -3.49 15.42
CA GLY A 394 11.45 -2.27 16.10
C GLY A 394 10.53 -2.49 17.31
N SER A 395 11.04 -2.17 18.51
CA SER A 395 10.21 -1.89 19.70
C SER A 395 9.61 -0.49 19.62
N HIS A 396 8.63 -0.31 18.73
CA HIS A 396 7.94 0.97 18.49
C HIS A 396 7.17 1.53 19.71
N SER A 397 7.01 0.73 20.78
CA SER A 397 6.26 1.09 21.99
C SER A 397 6.91 2.23 22.80
N LYS A 398 8.24 2.42 22.72
CA LYS A 398 8.91 3.50 23.47
C LYS A 398 8.71 4.89 22.85
N SER A 399 8.58 4.98 21.52
CA SER A 399 8.43 6.27 20.80
C SER A 399 7.04 6.88 20.99
N ILE A 400 6.00 6.04 20.99
CA ILE A 400 4.60 6.50 21.10
C ILE A 400 4.31 6.97 22.52
N ARG A 401 4.80 6.26 23.55
CA ARG A 401 4.71 6.70 24.95
C ARG A 401 5.34 8.07 25.17
N ALA A 402 6.50 8.33 24.56
CA ALA A 402 7.17 9.62 24.63
C ALA A 402 6.37 10.74 23.93
N GLN A 403 5.70 10.47 22.80
CA GLN A 403 4.87 11.45 22.10
C GLN A 403 3.52 11.72 22.77
N ALA A 404 2.85 10.66 23.26
CA ALA A 404 1.60 10.78 24.01
C ALA A 404 1.79 11.52 25.35
N GLN A 405 2.98 11.42 25.96
CA GLN A 405 3.35 12.19 27.15
C GLN A 405 3.78 13.63 26.83
N ALA A 406 4.33 13.91 25.64
CA ALA A 406 4.75 15.24 25.23
C ALA A 406 3.57 16.15 24.83
N GLN A 407 2.51 15.62 24.22
CA GLN A 407 1.33 16.40 23.79
C GLN A 407 0.60 17.16 24.93
N PRO A 408 0.35 16.57 26.12
CA PRO A 408 -0.24 17.31 27.24
C PRO A 408 0.72 18.35 27.86
N GLN A 409 2.04 18.12 27.81
CA GLN A 409 3.04 19.06 28.32
C GLN A 409 3.16 20.32 27.45
N GLU A 410 3.15 20.17 26.12
CA GLU A 410 3.11 21.32 25.19
C GLU A 410 1.84 22.16 25.39
N GLN A 411 0.68 21.54 25.60
CA GLN A 411 -0.58 22.26 25.86
C GLN A 411 -0.57 23.02 27.20
N GLN A 412 0.06 22.46 28.25
CA GLN A 412 0.21 23.16 29.53
C GLN A 412 1.20 24.33 29.43
N GLN A 413 2.26 24.19 28.63
CA GLN A 413 3.26 25.22 28.44
C GLN A 413 2.74 26.36 27.55
N GLU A 414 1.95 26.05 26.52
CA GLU A 414 1.27 27.04 25.68
C GLU A 414 0.18 27.81 26.46
N LYS A 415 -0.54 27.13 27.38
CA LYS A 415 -1.47 27.79 28.32
C LYS A 415 -0.74 28.68 29.34
N LYS A 416 0.43 28.26 29.86
CA LYS A 416 1.26 29.09 30.74
C LYS A 416 1.80 30.33 30.03
N ASN A 417 2.24 30.20 28.78
CA ASN A 417 2.72 31.35 27.99
C ASN A 417 1.58 32.31 27.63
N LYS A 418 0.39 31.81 27.29
CA LYS A 418 -0.80 32.67 27.08
C LYS A 418 -1.30 33.36 28.35
N LYS A 419 -1.11 32.76 29.53
CA LYS A 419 -1.39 33.42 30.82
C LYS A 419 -0.38 34.54 31.11
N LYS A 420 0.91 34.31 30.89
CA LYS A 420 1.96 35.33 31.06
C LYS A 420 1.77 36.55 30.16
N LEU A 421 1.27 36.35 28.94
CA LEU A 421 0.96 37.44 28.00
C LEU A 421 -0.32 38.24 28.35
N LYS A 422 -1.13 37.80 29.31
CA LYS A 422 -2.33 38.51 29.77
C LYS A 422 -2.14 39.21 31.12
N THR A 423 -1.01 38.98 31.78
CA THR A 423 -0.63 39.57 33.08
C THR A 423 0.46 40.64 32.96
N ASN A 424 0.94 40.88 31.74
CA ASN A 424 1.66 42.09 31.33
C ASN A 424 0.75 42.85 30.37
#